data_AF-A0A255E0M1-F1
#
_entry.id   AF-A0A255E0M1-F1
#
_cell.length_a   1.000
_cell.length_b   1.000
_cell.length_c   1.000
_cell.angle_alpha   90.00
_cell.angle_beta   90.00
_cell.angle_gamma   90.00
#
_symmetry.space_group_name_H-M   'P 1'
#
loop_
_entity.id
_entity.type
_entity.pdbx_description
1 polymer ?
#
loop_
_entity_poly.entity_id
_entity_poly.type
_entity_poly.pdbx_seq_one_letter_code
_entity_poly.pdbx_strand_id
1 'polypeptide(L)'
;MQPALADLHREFSQQGYAPELEATTDPTTGITAQRLTVSFTDHRTFQYQAQAVEAHVPTFGGRGSMSRGDDVFYRVEVFTQTGSEGYDLYGLNQQQVIDDVLDRYEAHLGFLAYSQQHDLSSVVTPPPVVEPVIEGPVEPAEETPEKE
;
A
#
# COMPACT_ATOMS: atom_id res chain seq x y z
N MET A 1 7.49 18.02 10.39
CA MET A 1 7.29 17.06 9.28
C MET A 1 8.21 17.32 8.10
N GLN A 2 8.08 18.43 7.35
CA GLN A 2 8.93 18.71 6.18
C GLN A 2 10.46 18.61 6.41
N PRO A 3 11.05 19.10 7.53
CA PRO A 3 12.49 18.91 7.76
C PRO A 3 12.86 17.44 8.04
N ALA A 4 12.00 16.67 8.70
CA ALA A 4 12.24 15.26 9.02
C ALA A 4 12.40 14.40 7.76
N LEU A 5 11.44 14.48 6.84
CA LEU A 5 11.47 13.68 5.60
C LEU A 5 12.54 14.16 4.62
N ALA A 6 12.86 15.45 4.61
CA ALA A 6 13.96 15.97 3.80
C ALA A 6 15.33 15.47 4.29
N ASP A 7 15.52 15.38 5.61
CA ASP A 7 16.74 14.81 6.19
C ASP A 7 16.85 13.31 5.89
N LEU A 8 15.76 12.55 6.04
CA LEU A 8 15.72 11.13 5.65
C LEU A 8 16.00 10.92 4.16
N HIS A 9 15.40 11.72 3.28
CA HIS A 9 15.69 11.67 1.84
C HIS A 9 17.18 11.86 1.56
N ARG A 10 17.82 12.82 2.24
CA ARG A 10 19.27 13.07 2.09
C ARG A 10 20.08 11.87 2.57
N GLU A 11 19.75 11.32 3.72
CA GLU A 11 20.45 10.19 4.33
C GLU A 11 20.32 8.92 3.47
N PHE A 12 19.11 8.58 3.04
CA PHE A 12 18.88 7.45 2.14
C PHE A 12 19.65 7.60 0.82
N SER A 13 19.72 8.81 0.28
CA SER A 13 20.53 9.10 -0.92
C SER A 13 22.03 8.87 -0.68
N GLN A 14 22.55 9.27 0.48
CA GLN A 14 23.96 9.05 0.86
C GLN A 14 24.30 7.58 1.03
N GLN A 15 23.34 6.76 1.45
CA GLN A 15 23.48 5.32 1.58
C GLN A 15 23.33 4.56 0.25
N GLY A 16 23.09 5.27 -0.86
CA GLY A 16 23.01 4.70 -2.20
C GLY A 16 21.62 4.24 -2.62
N TYR A 17 20.58 4.54 -1.84
CA TYR A 17 19.19 4.36 -2.27
C TYR A 17 18.76 5.51 -3.19
N ALA A 18 17.69 5.30 -3.95
CA ALA A 18 17.04 6.32 -4.75
C ALA A 18 15.69 6.72 -4.10
N PRO A 19 15.71 7.50 -3.00
CA PRO A 19 14.48 8.00 -2.41
C PRO A 19 13.87 9.10 -3.29
N GLU A 20 12.55 9.14 -3.32
CA GLU A 20 11.78 10.22 -3.95
C GLU A 20 10.94 10.90 -2.87
N LEU A 21 11.00 12.24 -2.79
CA LEU A 21 10.20 13.04 -1.87
C LEU A 21 9.28 13.95 -2.67
N GLU A 22 7.97 13.71 -2.55
CA GLU A 22 6.93 14.52 -3.19
C GLU A 22 6.20 15.37 -2.14
N ALA A 23 5.94 16.62 -2.51
CA ALA A 23 5.18 17.57 -1.71
C ALA A 23 3.94 18.01 -2.49
N THR A 24 2.76 17.67 -1.99
CA THR A 24 1.49 18.03 -2.64
C THR A 24 0.64 18.84 -1.69
N THR A 25 0.38 20.10 -2.01
CA THR A 25 -0.54 20.95 -1.25
C THR A 25 -1.96 20.70 -1.70
N ASP A 26 -2.84 20.39 -0.76
CA ASP A 26 -4.27 20.26 -1.03
C ASP A 26 -4.87 21.67 -1.24
N PRO A 27 -5.52 21.94 -2.38
CA PRO A 27 -6.11 23.26 -2.66
C PRO A 27 -7.29 23.61 -1.76
N THR A 28 -7.92 22.62 -1.13
CA THR A 28 -9.10 22.79 -0.27
C THR A 28 -8.69 23.15 1.16
N THR A 29 -7.70 22.44 1.69
CA THR A 29 -7.25 22.60 3.09
C THR A 29 -6.04 23.52 3.22
N GLY A 30 -5.29 23.73 2.15
CA GLY A 30 -4.01 24.44 2.15
C GLY A 30 -2.87 23.69 2.86
N ILE A 31 -3.12 22.46 3.33
CA ILE A 31 -2.12 21.66 4.04
C ILE A 31 -1.31 20.86 3.03
N THR A 32 0.01 20.83 3.25
CA THR A 32 0.95 20.13 2.36
C THR A 32 1.16 18.70 2.84
N ALA A 33 0.70 17.74 2.04
CA ALA A 33 1.04 16.34 2.18
C ALA A 33 2.48 16.08 1.72
N GLN A 34 3.14 15.11 2.34
CA GLN A 34 4.50 14.70 1.99
C GLN A 34 4.51 13.20 1.76
N ARG A 35 5.14 12.74 0.69
CA ARG A 35 5.32 11.31 0.38
C ARG A 35 6.79 11.03 0.17
N LEU A 36 7.35 10.14 0.99
CA LEU A 36 8.68 9.56 0.81
C LEU A 36 8.52 8.14 0.25
N THR A 37 9.19 7.89 -0.87
CA THR A 37 9.15 6.60 -1.57
C THR A 37 10.58 6.08 -1.74
N VAL A 38 10.83 4.79 -1.46
CA VAL A 38 12.14 4.16 -1.68
C VAL A 38 11.97 2.92 -2.54
N SER A 39 12.57 2.97 -3.73
CA SER A 39 12.44 1.94 -4.78
C SER A 39 13.51 0.86 -4.67
N PHE A 40 13.13 -0.38 -4.99
CA PHE A 40 14.00 -1.55 -5.03
C PHE A 40 13.84 -2.25 -6.39
N THR A 41 14.91 -2.81 -6.96
CA THR A 41 14.92 -3.33 -8.34
C THR A 41 13.91 -4.47 -8.56
N ASP A 42 13.79 -5.40 -7.61
CA ASP A 42 12.95 -6.60 -7.74
C ASP A 42 11.97 -6.79 -6.58
N HIS A 43 11.76 -5.73 -5.78
CA HIS A 43 10.95 -5.80 -4.57
C HIS A 43 9.95 -4.67 -4.51
N ARG A 44 8.91 -4.88 -3.69
CA ARG A 44 7.90 -3.87 -3.43
C ARG A 44 8.55 -2.62 -2.83
N THR A 45 8.29 -1.48 -3.46
CA THR A 45 8.71 -0.15 -3.02
C THR A 45 8.21 0.14 -1.60
N PHE A 46 9.01 0.83 -0.79
CA PHE A 46 8.56 1.38 0.48
C PHE A 46 7.90 2.75 0.25
N GLN A 47 6.76 3.00 0.91
CA GLN A 47 6.08 4.29 0.82
C GLN A 47 5.63 4.74 2.20
N TYR A 48 5.95 6.00 2.52
CA TYR A 48 5.48 6.70 3.70
C TYR A 48 4.86 8.03 3.27
N GLN A 49 3.55 8.18 3.45
CA GLN A 49 2.83 9.40 3.10
C GLN A 49 2.14 9.99 4.32
N ALA A 50 2.47 11.24 4.66
CA ALA A 50 1.78 12.02 5.67
C ALA A 50 0.81 12.98 4.99
N GLN A 51 -0.48 12.85 5.28
CA GLN A 51 -1.54 13.67 4.67
C GLN A 51 -2.54 14.16 5.72
N ALA A 52 -3.04 15.38 5.54
CA ALA A 52 -4.12 15.90 6.37
C ALA A 52 -5.45 15.21 6.05
N VAL A 53 -6.11 14.70 7.08
CA VAL A 53 -7.43 14.06 6.99
C VAL A 53 -8.39 14.81 7.90
N GLU A 54 -9.57 15.08 7.36
CA GLU A 54 -10.68 15.69 8.09
C GLU A 54 -11.24 14.71 9.13
N ALA A 55 -11.34 15.15 10.39
CA ALA A 55 -11.92 14.38 11.46
C ALA A 55 -13.02 15.18 12.18
N HIS A 56 -14.12 14.50 12.48
CA HIS A 56 -15.20 15.05 13.28
C HIS A 56 -14.93 14.83 14.77
N VAL A 57 -15.22 15.85 15.59
CA VAL A 57 -15.21 15.70 17.05
C VAL A 57 -16.28 14.68 17.45
N PRO A 58 -15.92 13.59 18.16
CA PRO A 58 -16.91 12.61 18.60
C PRO A 58 -17.87 13.25 19.63
N THR A 59 -19.16 13.25 19.33
CA THR A 59 -20.20 13.78 20.23
C THR A 59 -20.42 12.82 21.41
N PHE A 60 -19.74 13.07 22.54
CA PHE A 60 -19.92 12.27 23.76
C PHE A 60 -20.92 12.94 24.72
N GLY A 61 -22.03 12.25 25.03
CA GLY A 61 -22.88 12.54 26.19
C GLY A 61 -24.13 13.39 25.92
N GLY A 62 -25.30 12.75 26.05
CA GLY A 62 -26.59 13.40 26.05
C GLY A 62 -26.81 14.33 27.25
N ARG A 63 -27.55 15.41 26.99
CA ARG A 63 -28.00 16.47 27.90
C ARG A 63 -26.96 17.57 28.16
N GLY A 64 -26.99 18.58 27.29
CA GLY A 64 -26.73 19.97 27.72
C GLY A 64 -25.63 20.74 27.00
N SER A 65 -24.90 20.17 26.04
CA SER A 65 -23.97 20.97 25.25
C SER A 65 -24.62 21.41 23.94
N MET A 66 -24.87 22.70 23.81
CA MET A 66 -24.92 23.38 22.52
C MET A 66 -23.52 23.32 21.89
N SER A 67 -23.04 22.14 21.48
CA SER A 67 -21.85 22.05 20.64
C SER A 67 -22.34 22.13 19.20
N ARG A 68 -22.01 23.25 18.55
CA ARG A 68 -22.24 23.46 17.12
C ARG A 68 -21.73 22.23 16.36
N GLY A 69 -22.61 21.65 15.56
CA GLY A 69 -22.41 20.36 14.89
C GLY A 69 -21.37 20.34 13.77
N ASP A 70 -20.42 21.28 13.74
CA ASP A 70 -19.49 21.45 12.61
C ASP A 70 -18.06 21.83 13.07
N ASP A 71 -17.64 21.47 14.29
CA ASP A 71 -16.23 21.61 14.66
C ASP A 71 -15.43 20.49 13.97
N VAL A 72 -14.99 20.79 12.76
CA VAL A 72 -14.09 19.99 11.95
C VAL A 72 -12.65 20.30 12.35
N PHE A 73 -11.85 19.27 12.63
CA PHE A 73 -10.41 19.42 12.83
C PHE A 73 -9.63 18.52 11.87
N TYR A 74 -8.40 18.92 11.54
CA TYR A 74 -7.52 18.14 10.69
C TYR A 74 -6.47 17.40 11.54
N ARG A 75 -6.28 16.12 11.24
CA ARG A 75 -5.18 15.29 11.75
C ARG A 75 -4.20 14.98 10.62
N VAL A 76 -2.93 14.72 10.92
CA VAL A 76 -1.93 14.30 9.94
C VAL A 76 -1.78 12.79 10.01
N GLU A 77 -2.47 12.09 9.12
CA GLU A 77 -2.51 10.62 9.11
C GLU A 77 -1.43 10.04 8.20
N VAL A 78 -0.91 8.88 8.61
CA VAL A 78 0.10 8.12 7.84
C VAL A 78 -0.58 7.11 6.93
N PHE A 79 -0.17 7.13 5.67
CA PHE A 79 -0.58 6.20 4.63
C PHE A 79 0.63 5.44 4.09
N THR A 80 0.51 4.13 4.03
CA THR A 80 1.44 3.20 3.40
C THR A 80 0.83 2.64 2.11
N GLN A 81 1.56 1.74 1.43
CA GLN A 81 1.01 1.08 0.24
C GLN A 81 -0.23 0.21 0.53
N THR A 82 -0.45 -0.17 1.77
CA THR A 82 -1.60 -0.99 2.21
C THR A 82 -2.80 -0.14 2.67
N GLY A 83 -2.66 1.19 2.68
CA GLY A 83 -3.73 2.11 3.05
C GLY A 83 -3.35 2.96 4.26
N SER A 84 -4.37 3.40 5.01
CA SER A 84 -4.14 4.19 6.22
C SER A 84 -3.67 3.31 7.38
N GLU A 85 -2.74 3.84 8.16
CA GLU A 85 -2.28 3.26 9.41
C GLU A 85 -3.09 3.73 10.63
N GLY A 86 -3.97 4.72 10.46
CA GLY A 86 -4.94 5.14 11.49
C GLY A 86 -4.37 5.93 12.68
N TYR A 87 -3.12 6.39 12.61
CA TYR A 87 -2.49 7.21 13.65
C TYR A 87 -2.06 8.58 13.14
N ASP A 88 -2.03 9.55 14.06
CA ASP A 88 -1.77 10.95 13.79
C ASP A 88 -0.33 11.33 14.16
N LEU A 89 0.36 12.06 13.28
CA LEU A 89 1.69 12.63 13.49
C LEU A 89 1.65 14.02 14.14
N TYR A 90 0.47 14.62 14.27
CA TYR A 90 0.31 15.93 14.86
C TYR A 90 0.82 15.95 16.31
N GLY A 91 1.70 16.90 16.62
CA GLY A 91 2.31 17.04 17.95
C GLY A 91 3.62 16.27 18.15
N LEU A 92 4.05 15.45 17.18
CA LEU A 92 5.37 14.82 17.20
C LEU A 92 6.46 15.82 16.81
N ASN A 93 7.60 15.72 17.49
CA ASN A 93 8.79 16.47 17.13
C ASN A 93 9.49 15.85 15.91
N GLN A 94 10.47 16.56 15.34
CA GLN A 94 11.20 16.09 14.16
C GLN A 94 11.85 14.72 14.36
N GLN A 95 12.52 14.49 15.50
CA GLN A 95 13.21 13.23 15.78
C GLN A 95 12.22 12.06 15.88
N GLN A 96 11.09 12.27 16.54
CA GLN A 96 10.04 11.24 16.66
C GLN A 96 9.47 10.84 15.30
N VAL A 97 9.34 11.79 14.38
CA VAL A 97 8.91 11.48 13.00
C VAL A 97 10.00 10.73 12.24
N ILE A 98 11.27 11.06 12.46
CA ILE A 98 12.39 10.31 11.87
C ILE A 98 12.38 8.87 12.38
N ASP A 99 12.29 8.69 13.70
CA ASP A 99 12.28 7.38 14.34
C ASP A 99 11.08 6.54 13.85
N ASP A 100 9.88 7.12 13.75
CA ASP A 100 8.69 6.43 13.20
C ASP A 100 8.92 5.96 11.76
N VAL A 101 9.45 6.81 10.88
CA VAL A 101 9.72 6.42 9.48
C VAL A 101 10.77 5.31 9.40
N LEU A 102 11.80 5.35 10.25
CA LEU A 102 12.83 4.31 10.32
C LEU A 102 12.25 2.98 10.79
N ASP A 103 11.45 2.98 11.85
CA ASP A 103 10.76 1.77 12.34
C ASP A 103 9.89 1.15 11.23
N ARG A 104 9.17 1.98 10.45
CA ARG A 104 8.38 1.51 9.30
C ARG A 104 9.23 0.97 8.17
N TYR A 105 10.36 1.59 7.90
CA TYR A 105 11.30 1.13 6.88
C TYR A 105 11.90 -0.23 7.25
N GLU A 106 12.32 -0.40 8.50
CA GLU A 106 12.84 -1.67 9.01
C GLU A 106 11.78 -2.77 8.99
N ALA A 107 10.55 -2.47 9.41
CA ALA A 107 9.42 -3.40 9.32
C ALA A 107 9.16 -3.83 7.87
N HIS A 108 9.26 -2.91 6.90
CA HIS A 108 9.13 -3.21 5.48
C HIS A 108 10.24 -4.14 4.98
N LEU A 109 11.50 -3.92 5.38
CA LEU A 109 12.60 -4.83 5.06
C LEU A 109 12.38 -6.22 5.66
N GLY A 110 11.87 -6.30 6.89
CA GLY A 110 11.47 -7.56 7.52
C GLY A 110 10.37 -8.28 6.73
N PHE A 111 9.37 -7.54 6.25
CA PHE A 111 8.34 -8.06 5.36
C PHE A 111 8.93 -8.59 4.03
N LEU A 112 9.82 -7.84 3.38
CA LEU A 112 10.46 -8.27 2.14
C LEU A 112 11.27 -9.57 2.35
N ALA A 113 12.06 -9.64 3.43
CA ALA A 113 12.84 -10.83 3.76
C ALA A 113 11.94 -12.05 4.05
N TYR A 114 10.85 -11.86 4.79
CA TYR A 114 9.86 -12.90 5.05
C TYR A 114 9.16 -13.37 3.77
N SER A 115 8.74 -12.42 2.93
CA SER A 115 8.07 -12.71 1.65
C SER A 115 8.98 -13.51 0.71
N GLN A 116 10.28 -13.21 0.65
CA GLN A 116 11.24 -13.98 -0.16
C GLN A 116 11.38 -15.43 0.32
N GLN A 117 11.38 -15.65 1.64
CA GLN A 117 11.50 -16.99 2.22
C GLN A 117 10.21 -17.82 2.05
N HIS A 118 9.07 -17.14 1.99
CA HIS A 118 7.74 -17.74 1.96
C HIS A 118 7.00 -17.51 0.63
N ASP A 119 7.74 -17.33 -0.47
CA ASP A 119 7.19 -17.18 -1.82
C ASP A 119 6.61 -18.53 -2.30
N LEU A 120 5.48 -18.90 -1.71
CA LEU A 120 4.73 -20.10 -2.03
C LEU A 120 3.85 -19.79 -3.23
N SER A 121 3.93 -20.63 -4.26
CA SER A 121 3.06 -20.56 -5.43
C SER A 121 1.60 -20.43 -4.99
N SER A 122 0.93 -19.37 -5.42
CA SER A 122 -0.48 -19.11 -5.12
C SER A 122 -1.34 -20.34 -5.41
N VAL A 123 -1.93 -20.93 -4.37
CA VAL A 123 -2.84 -22.08 -4.46
C VAL A 123 -4.29 -21.63 -4.77
N VAL A 124 -4.53 -20.31 -4.81
CA VAL A 124 -5.86 -19.75 -5.02
C VAL A 124 -6.35 -19.92 -6.46
N THR A 125 -5.43 -20.09 -7.42
CA THR A 125 -5.77 -20.41 -8.81
C THR A 125 -5.45 -21.88 -9.08
N PRO A 126 -6.45 -22.77 -9.26
CA PRO A 126 -6.15 -24.10 -9.78
C PRO A 126 -5.45 -23.96 -11.14
N PRO A 127 -4.45 -24.81 -11.44
CA PRO A 127 -3.79 -24.77 -12.74
C PRO A 127 -4.86 -24.91 -13.84
N PRO A 128 -4.73 -24.20 -14.98
CA PRO A 128 -5.66 -24.37 -16.08
C PRO A 128 -5.66 -25.85 -16.45
N VAL A 129 -6.82 -26.50 -16.30
CA VAL A 129 -7.01 -27.87 -16.78
C VAL A 129 -6.82 -27.79 -18.28
N VAL A 130 -5.68 -28.28 -18.77
CA VAL A 130 -5.50 -28.53 -20.19
C VAL A 130 -6.41 -29.71 -20.50
N GLU A 131 -7.65 -29.44 -20.95
CA GLU A 131 -8.52 -30.51 -21.42
C GLU A 131 -7.80 -31.20 -22.58
N PRO A 132 -7.64 -32.53 -22.55
CA PRO A 132 -7.07 -33.23 -23.68
C PRO A 132 -7.98 -33.00 -24.88
N VAL A 133 -7.44 -32.43 -25.95
CA VAL A 133 -8.09 -32.43 -27.26
C VAL A 133 -8.37 -33.89 -27.60
N ILE A 134 -9.63 -34.30 -27.50
CA ILE A 134 -10.05 -35.63 -27.92
C ILE A 134 -10.09 -35.57 -29.45
N GLU A 135 -9.02 -36.02 -30.08
CA GLU A 135 -8.97 -36.27 -31.52
C GLU A 135 -9.99 -37.39 -31.81
N GLY A 136 -11.15 -37.02 -32.35
CA GLY A 136 -12.24 -37.96 -32.64
C GLY A 136 -11.81 -39.00 -33.68
N PRO A 137 -12.21 -40.28 -33.57
CA PRO A 137 -11.76 -41.31 -34.49
C PRO A 137 -12.34 -41.11 -35.89
N VAL A 138 -11.47 -41.25 -36.88
CA VAL A 138 -11.77 -41.37 -38.32
C VAL A 138 -12.72 -42.56 -38.57
N GLU A 139 -13.77 -42.34 -39.36
CA GLU A 139 -14.73 -43.36 -39.82
C GLU A 139 -14.03 -44.55 -40.51
N PRO A 140 -14.57 -45.77 -40.33
CA PRO A 140 -14.50 -46.79 -41.37
C PRO A 140 -15.89 -47.12 -41.94
N ALA A 141 -15.93 -47.20 -43.27
CA ALA A 141 -17.08 -47.42 -44.14
C ALA A 141 -17.85 -48.72 -43.89
N GLU A 142 -19.18 -48.68 -44.03
CA GLU A 142 -20.03 -49.87 -44.16
C GLU A 142 -19.79 -50.54 -45.53
N GLU A 143 -19.27 -51.76 -45.50
CA GLU A 143 -19.14 -52.64 -46.66
C GLU A 143 -20.45 -53.42 -46.87
N THR A 144 -21.12 -53.19 -48.00
CA THR A 144 -22.34 -53.90 -48.42
C THR A 144 -21.96 -55.28 -49.00
N PRO A 145 -22.63 -56.40 -48.63
CA PRO A 145 -22.25 -57.70 -49.15
C PRO A 145 -22.76 -57.95 -50.58
N GLU A 146 -21.89 -58.46 -51.46
CA GLU A 146 -22.24 -59.03 -52.76
C GLU A 146 -22.96 -60.39 -52.62
N LYS A 147 -24.24 -60.39 -53.04
CA LYS A 147 -24.96 -61.35 -53.91
C LYS A 147 -24.68 -62.87 -53.87
N GLU A 148 -25.74 -63.65 -53.62
CA GLU A 148 -26.17 -64.78 -54.47
C GLU A 148 -27.70 -64.84 -54.56
#